data_AF-A0A846Z884-F1
#
_entry.id   AF-A0A846Z884-F1
#
_cell.length_a   1.000
_cell.length_b   1.000
_cell.length_c   1.000
_cell.angle_alpha   90.00
_cell.angle_beta   90.00
_cell.angle_gamma   90.00
#
_symmetry.space_group_name_H-M   'P 1'
#
loop_
_entity.id
_entity.type
_entity.pdbx_description
1 polymer ?
#
loop_
_entity_poly.entity_id
_entity_poly.type
_entity_poly.pdbx_seq_one_letter_code
_entity_poly.pdbx_strand_id
1 'polypeptide(L)'
;MTEPASRTHDQVHRQVHAAMTAAMRADVHSIDAALVQHGRLDPYSREFVGQSRRLVLACTAALTCVLSAHRPGGDPRGREICRGCGTRDCRTLHGVADVLAAYSVRPAPVDRAEAWRRADAHFARDGRPVPVIVEEFADGFIARVAAAPSGDPHPVLIVDRHTGALSRWPALPHDLLIREYTDRRAAH
;
A
#
# COMPACT_ATOMS: atom_id res chain seq x y z
N MET A 1 -3.42 -5.22 -24.56
CA MET A 1 -3.46 -3.77 -24.25
C MET A 1 -2.24 -3.47 -23.39
N THR A 2 -1.33 -2.60 -23.84
CA THR A 2 -0.19 -2.14 -23.01
C THR A 2 -0.70 -1.28 -21.87
N GLU A 3 -0.35 -1.63 -20.63
CA GLU A 3 -0.69 -0.81 -19.47
C GLU A 3 0.06 0.53 -19.49
N PRO A 4 -0.55 1.62 -18.98
CA PRO A 4 0.11 2.91 -18.88
C PRO A 4 1.38 2.83 -18.01
N ALA A 5 2.43 3.56 -18.37
CA ALA A 5 3.67 3.60 -17.61
C ALA A 5 3.46 4.11 -16.17
N SER A 6 2.47 4.99 -15.96
CA SER A 6 2.04 5.42 -14.63
C SER A 6 1.50 4.29 -13.78
N ARG A 7 0.72 3.37 -14.35
CA ARG A 7 0.11 2.27 -13.60
C ARG A 7 1.16 1.31 -13.05
N THR A 8 2.09 0.86 -13.90
CA THR A 8 3.18 -0.05 -13.47
C THR A 8 4.09 0.65 -12.46
N HIS A 9 4.39 1.93 -12.67
CA HIS A 9 5.20 2.71 -11.73
C HIS A 9 4.54 2.82 -10.35
N ASP A 10 3.26 3.20 -10.31
CA ASP A 10 2.50 3.34 -9.06
C ASP A 10 2.39 2.01 -8.31
N GLN A 11 2.21 0.90 -9.04
CA GLN A 11 2.17 -0.44 -8.44
C GLN A 11 3.50 -0.80 -7.78
N VAL A 12 4.61 -0.71 -8.52
CA VAL A 12 5.95 -1.03 -8.00
C VAL A 12 6.30 -0.09 -6.84
N HIS A 13 5.98 1.20 -6.96
CA HIS A 13 6.16 2.17 -5.90
C HIS A 13 5.44 1.76 -4.61
N ARG A 14 4.15 1.37 -4.67
CA ARG A 14 3.41 0.90 -3.50
C ARG A 14 4.03 -0.34 -2.86
N GLN A 15 4.47 -1.32 -3.66
CA GLN A 15 5.08 -2.54 -3.16
C GLN A 15 6.43 -2.27 -2.48
N VAL A 16 7.30 -1.49 -3.13
CA VAL A 16 8.61 -1.10 -2.57
C VAL A 16 8.44 -0.28 -1.29
N HIS A 17 7.53 0.70 -1.30
CA HIS A 17 7.27 1.55 -0.14
C HIS A 17 6.74 0.75 1.06
N ALA A 18 5.90 -0.25 0.81
CA ALA A 18 5.39 -1.08 1.88
C ALA A 18 6.44 -2.02 2.47
N ALA A 19 7.31 -2.62 1.63
CA ALA A 19 8.46 -3.38 2.12
C ALA A 19 9.40 -2.50 2.96
N MET A 20 9.62 -1.25 2.51
CA MET A 20 10.41 -0.27 3.25
C MET A 20 9.77 0.06 4.60
N THR A 21 8.46 0.32 4.63
CA THR A 21 7.72 0.63 5.87
C THR A 21 7.73 -0.55 6.84
N ALA A 22 7.53 -1.78 6.35
CA ALA A 22 7.62 -2.97 7.17
C ALA A 22 9.01 -3.11 7.82
N ALA A 23 10.07 -2.91 7.04
CA ALA A 23 11.44 -2.94 7.56
C ALA A 23 11.72 -1.79 8.54
N MET A 24 11.20 -0.58 8.28
CA MET A 24 11.36 0.56 9.20
C MET A 24 10.68 0.30 10.56
N ARG A 25 9.51 -0.36 10.56
CA ARG A 25 8.74 -0.72 11.76
C ARG A 25 9.32 -1.92 12.52
N ALA A 26 10.12 -2.76 11.88
CA ALA A 26 10.76 -3.89 12.53
C ALA A 26 11.74 -3.42 13.62
N ASP A 27 11.52 -3.87 14.85
CA ASP A 27 12.39 -3.59 15.99
C ASP A 27 13.55 -4.59 16.01
N VAL A 28 14.75 -4.09 15.74
CA VAL A 28 15.98 -4.89 15.70
C VAL A 28 16.30 -5.52 17.06
N HIS A 29 15.98 -4.83 18.17
CA HIS A 29 16.28 -5.34 19.51
C HIS A 29 15.36 -6.50 19.88
N SER A 30 14.08 -6.40 19.51
CA SER A 30 13.12 -7.51 19.67
C SER A 30 13.50 -8.72 18.81
N ILE A 31 14.00 -8.51 17.58
CA ILE A 31 14.50 -9.58 16.71
C ILE A 31 15.72 -10.27 17.35
N ASP A 32 16.71 -9.51 17.80
CA ASP A 32 17.91 -10.06 18.44
C ASP A 32 17.57 -10.83 19.73
N ALA A 33 16.68 -10.30 20.56
CA ALA A 33 16.21 -10.98 21.76
C ALA A 33 15.55 -12.33 21.44
N ALA A 34 14.69 -12.37 20.42
CA ALA A 34 14.04 -13.60 19.96
C ALA A 34 15.06 -14.62 19.41
N LEU A 35 16.09 -14.17 18.70
CA LEU A 35 17.17 -15.03 18.19
C LEU A 35 17.99 -15.68 19.31
N VAL A 36 18.23 -14.96 20.40
CA VAL A 36 18.91 -15.48 21.60
C VAL A 36 18.02 -16.48 22.34
N GLN A 37 16.73 -16.17 22.51
CA GLN A 37 15.80 -17.02 23.26
C GLN A 37 15.46 -18.33 22.56
N HIS A 38 15.34 -18.32 21.23
CA HIS A 38 14.87 -19.49 20.49
C HIS A 38 15.97 -20.40 19.95
N GLY A 39 17.25 -20.01 20.01
CA GLY A 39 18.47 -20.85 20.00
C GLY A 39 18.68 -21.90 18.89
N ARG A 40 17.68 -22.19 18.05
CA ARG A 40 17.59 -23.36 17.18
C ARG A 40 18.02 -23.10 15.74
N LEU A 41 18.32 -21.85 15.41
CA LEU A 41 18.85 -21.48 14.10
C LEU A 41 20.35 -21.78 14.04
N ASP A 42 20.80 -22.29 12.90
CA ASP A 42 22.21 -22.38 12.58
C ASP A 42 22.84 -20.96 12.50
N PRO A 43 24.18 -20.86 12.56
CA PRO A 43 24.86 -19.57 12.55
C PRO A 43 24.50 -18.66 11.36
N TYR A 44 24.35 -19.22 10.16
CA TYR A 44 24.07 -18.44 8.96
C TYR A 44 22.63 -17.90 8.95
N SER A 45 21.67 -18.73 9.36
CA SER A 45 20.27 -18.30 9.51
C SER A 45 20.13 -17.20 10.57
N ARG A 46 20.85 -17.32 11.69
CA ARG A 46 20.85 -16.28 12.75
C ARG A 46 21.42 -14.96 12.22
N GLU A 47 22.56 -15.01 11.54
CA GLU A 47 23.18 -13.83 10.96
C GLU A 47 22.28 -13.15 9.94
N PHE A 48 21.66 -13.93 9.03
CA PHE A 48 20.73 -13.41 8.05
C PHE A 48 19.53 -12.71 8.70
N VAL A 49 18.90 -13.33 9.71
CA VAL A 49 17.76 -12.72 10.40
C VAL A 49 18.16 -11.44 11.11
N GLY A 50 19.31 -11.41 11.79
CA GLY A 50 19.84 -10.20 12.43
C GLY A 50 20.12 -9.06 11.45
N GLN A 51 20.59 -9.36 10.23
CA GLN A 51 20.85 -8.37 9.19
C GLN A 51 19.64 -8.05 8.30
N SER A 52 18.56 -8.84 8.37
CA SER A 52 17.43 -8.81 7.45
C SER A 52 16.83 -7.41 7.29
N ARG A 53 16.60 -6.70 8.40
CA ARG A 53 16.08 -5.33 8.40
C ARG A 53 16.94 -4.39 7.55
N ARG A 54 18.26 -4.41 7.78
CA ARG A 54 19.21 -3.55 7.05
C ARG A 54 19.24 -3.93 5.56
N LEU A 55 19.25 -5.21 5.24
CA LEU A 55 19.25 -5.70 3.86
C LEU A 55 17.98 -5.24 3.11
N VAL A 56 16.80 -5.39 3.72
CA VAL A 56 15.54 -4.95 3.10
C VAL A 56 15.52 -3.43 2.91
N LEU A 57 15.98 -2.64 3.89
CA LEU A 57 16.08 -1.19 3.74
C LEU A 57 17.04 -0.79 2.60
N ALA A 58 18.20 -1.44 2.49
CA ALA A 58 19.14 -1.18 1.40
C ALA A 58 18.55 -1.53 0.02
N CYS A 59 17.91 -2.70 -0.11
CA CYS A 59 17.26 -3.11 -1.35
C CYS A 59 16.11 -2.18 -1.74
N THR A 60 15.26 -1.79 -0.80
CA THR A 60 14.13 -0.87 -1.07
C THR A 60 14.61 0.55 -1.43
N ALA A 61 15.69 1.03 -0.82
CA ALA A 61 16.33 2.28 -1.23
C ALA A 61 16.87 2.21 -2.66
N ALA A 62 17.56 1.13 -3.02
CA ALA A 62 18.05 0.91 -4.39
C ALA A 62 16.91 0.85 -5.42
N LEU A 63 15.82 0.14 -5.11
CA LEU A 63 14.63 0.08 -5.96
C LEU A 63 13.93 1.45 -6.08
N THR A 64 13.99 2.28 -5.04
CA THR A 64 13.49 3.67 -5.09
C THR A 64 14.30 4.53 -6.06
N CYS A 65 15.62 4.32 -6.15
CA CYS A 65 16.46 4.95 -7.17
C CYS A 65 16.05 4.49 -8.58
N VAL A 66 15.78 3.20 -8.79
CA VAL A 66 15.29 2.67 -10.07
C VAL A 66 13.93 3.30 -10.43
N LEU A 67 12.99 3.36 -9.49
CA LEU A 67 11.69 4.03 -9.68
C LEU A 67 11.84 5.51 -10.06
N SER A 68 12.81 6.20 -9.45
CA SER A 68 13.09 7.61 -9.73
C SER A 68 13.63 7.81 -11.14
N ALA A 69 14.52 6.91 -11.59
CA ALA A 69 15.03 6.91 -12.96
C ALA A 69 13.93 6.56 -13.99
N HIS A 70 13.04 5.63 -13.64
CA HIS A 70 11.98 5.13 -14.51
C HIS A 70 10.60 5.76 -14.26
N ARG A 71 10.55 7.05 -13.94
CA ARG A 71 9.28 7.74 -13.68
C ARG A 71 8.44 8.01 -14.94
N PRO A 72 7.10 8.11 -14.82
CA PRO A 72 6.23 8.53 -15.91
C PRO A 72 6.53 9.98 -16.37
N GLY A 73 6.26 10.27 -17.63
CA GLY A 73 6.39 11.60 -18.23
C GLY A 73 5.70 11.68 -19.58
N GLY A 74 5.66 12.87 -20.17
CA GLY A 74 5.14 13.08 -21.53
C GLY A 74 6.27 13.08 -22.56
N ASP A 75 6.01 12.49 -23.73
CA ASP A 75 6.80 12.74 -24.94
C ASP A 75 6.47 14.13 -25.54
N PRO A 76 7.22 14.63 -26.54
CA PRO A 76 6.93 15.92 -27.18
C PRO A 76 5.53 16.00 -27.85
N ARG A 77 4.83 14.88 -27.99
CA ARG A 77 3.48 14.79 -28.55
C ARG A 77 2.41 14.61 -27.45
N GLY A 78 2.78 14.78 -26.17
CA GLY A 78 1.87 14.68 -25.02
C GLY A 78 1.49 13.25 -24.63
N ARG A 79 2.18 12.23 -25.14
CA ARG A 79 1.85 10.83 -24.85
C ARG A 79 2.64 10.35 -23.65
N GLU A 80 2.00 9.57 -22.78
CA GLU A 80 2.67 9.03 -21.60
C GLU A 80 3.77 8.03 -21.99
N ILE A 81 4.96 8.25 -21.45
CA ILE A 81 6.15 7.41 -21.60
C ILE A 81 6.88 7.27 -20.26
N CYS A 82 7.68 6.23 -20.11
CA CYS A 82 8.69 6.16 -19.08
C CYS A 82 9.88 7.06 -19.46
N ARG A 83 10.27 7.99 -18.58
CA ARG A 83 11.40 8.90 -18.82
C ARG A 83 12.75 8.18 -18.89
N GLY A 84 12.92 7.08 -18.18
CA GLY A 84 14.15 6.28 -18.20
C GLY A 84 14.33 5.47 -19.49
N CYS A 85 13.23 4.95 -20.05
CA CYS A 85 13.28 4.12 -21.26
C CYS A 85 13.00 4.90 -22.56
N GLY A 86 12.31 6.05 -22.48
CA GLY A 86 11.81 6.77 -23.65
C GLY A 86 10.63 6.09 -24.36
N THR A 87 10.07 5.04 -23.78
CA THR A 87 9.02 4.19 -24.36
C THR A 87 7.74 4.24 -23.54
N ARG A 88 6.60 3.90 -24.16
CA ARG A 88 5.31 3.79 -23.47
C ARG A 88 5.26 2.63 -22.46
N ASP A 89 6.02 1.59 -22.74
CA ASP A 89 6.14 0.40 -21.90
C ASP A 89 7.52 0.35 -21.26
N CYS A 90 7.57 0.29 -19.93
CA CYS A 90 8.80 0.19 -19.15
C CYS A 90 9.10 -1.27 -18.81
N ARG A 91 9.90 -1.94 -19.65
CA ARG A 91 10.31 -3.33 -19.41
C ARG A 91 11.03 -3.53 -18.06
N THR A 92 11.79 -2.53 -17.62
CA THR A 92 12.46 -2.57 -16.31
C THR A 92 11.45 -2.66 -15.17
N LEU A 93 10.44 -1.77 -15.15
CA LEU A 93 9.46 -1.78 -14.07
C LEU A 93 8.48 -2.95 -14.17
N HIS A 94 8.18 -3.44 -15.38
CA HIS A 94 7.47 -4.71 -15.53
C HIS A 94 8.25 -5.88 -14.92
N GLY A 95 9.54 -6.03 -15.23
CA GLY A 95 10.36 -7.08 -14.64
C GLY A 95 10.47 -6.98 -13.11
N VAL A 96 10.56 -5.75 -12.58
CA VAL A 96 10.51 -5.54 -11.12
C VAL A 96 9.15 -5.93 -10.55
N ALA A 97 8.04 -5.54 -11.18
CA ALA A 97 6.69 -5.91 -10.76
C ALA A 97 6.50 -7.43 -10.72
N ASP A 98 6.98 -8.14 -11.75
CA ASP A 98 6.92 -9.60 -11.84
C ASP A 98 7.69 -10.27 -10.70
N VAL A 99 8.90 -9.80 -10.40
CA VAL A 99 9.71 -10.32 -9.29
C VAL A 99 9.03 -10.06 -7.94
N LEU A 100 8.55 -8.84 -7.71
CA LEU A 100 7.85 -8.50 -6.46
C LEU A 100 6.56 -9.32 -6.30
N ALA A 101 5.85 -9.59 -7.39
CA ALA A 101 4.69 -10.47 -7.40
C ALA A 101 5.07 -11.93 -7.09
N ALA A 102 6.13 -12.46 -7.71
CA ALA A 102 6.61 -13.83 -7.50
C ALA A 102 6.99 -14.11 -6.04
N TYR A 103 7.63 -13.13 -5.37
CA TYR A 103 7.97 -13.23 -3.95
C TYR A 103 6.85 -12.75 -3.01
N SER A 104 5.65 -12.53 -3.53
CA SER A 104 4.48 -12.08 -2.76
C SER A 104 4.75 -10.84 -1.90
N VAL A 105 5.62 -9.93 -2.39
CA VAL A 105 5.83 -8.62 -1.77
C VAL A 105 4.58 -7.80 -2.00
N ARG A 106 3.67 -7.90 -1.03
CA ARG A 106 2.42 -7.16 -0.98
C ARG A 106 2.55 -6.08 0.09
N PRO A 107 1.84 -4.96 -0.07
CA PRO A 107 1.69 -4.05 1.03
C PRO A 107 1.23 -4.77 2.29
N ALA A 108 1.85 -4.45 3.42
CA ALA A 108 1.36 -4.95 4.70
C ALA A 108 -0.14 -4.63 4.79
N PRO A 109 -0.97 -5.57 5.27
CA PRO A 109 -2.38 -5.28 5.48
C PRO A 109 -2.53 -3.98 6.25
N VAL A 110 -3.43 -3.12 5.78
CA VAL A 110 -3.80 -1.88 6.45
C VAL A 110 -4.24 -2.23 7.86
N ASP A 111 -3.61 -1.59 8.84
CA ASP A 111 -4.02 -1.65 10.24
C ASP A 111 -5.05 -0.54 10.50
N ARG A 112 -5.77 -0.65 11.63
CA ARG A 112 -6.82 0.33 11.99
C ARG A 112 -6.30 1.77 12.05
N ALA A 113 -5.06 1.98 12.48
CA ALA A 113 -4.47 3.30 12.58
C ALA A 113 -4.16 3.91 11.20
N GLU A 114 -3.70 3.09 10.26
CA GLU A 114 -3.49 3.47 8.88
C GLU A 114 -4.81 3.73 8.14
N ALA A 115 -5.83 2.90 8.39
CA ALA A 115 -7.18 3.16 7.88
C ALA A 115 -7.72 4.51 8.38
N TRP A 116 -7.52 4.83 9.66
CA TRP A 116 -7.88 6.13 10.23
C TRP A 116 -7.13 7.27 9.57
N ARG A 117 -5.80 7.19 9.42
CA ARG A 117 -4.99 8.24 8.76
C ARG A 117 -5.47 8.53 7.34
N ARG A 118 -5.78 7.48 6.57
CA ARG A 118 -6.26 7.61 5.19
C ARG A 118 -7.66 8.22 5.12
N ALA A 119 -8.55 7.82 6.03
CA ALA A 119 -9.88 8.38 6.11
C ALA A 119 -9.85 9.84 6.55
N ASP A 120 -9.07 10.17 7.57
CA ASP A 120 -8.86 11.55 8.05
C ASP A 120 -8.34 12.45 6.93
N ALA A 121 -7.27 12.05 6.23
CA ALA A 121 -6.74 12.81 5.09
C ALA A 121 -7.76 12.99 3.95
N HIS A 122 -8.67 12.04 3.75
CA HIS A 122 -9.73 12.15 2.74
C HIS A 122 -10.80 13.16 3.17
N PHE A 123 -11.29 13.05 4.41
CA PHE A 123 -12.36 13.92 4.92
C PHE A 123 -11.86 15.33 5.24
N ALA A 124 -10.60 15.48 5.63
CA ALA A 124 -9.96 16.77 5.90
C ALA A 124 -9.50 17.52 4.63
N ARG A 125 -9.95 17.12 3.43
CA ARG A 125 -9.55 17.75 2.15
C ARG A 125 -9.83 19.26 2.09
N ASP A 126 -10.80 19.75 2.86
CA ASP A 126 -11.12 21.18 2.99
C ASP A 126 -10.38 21.87 4.16
N GLY A 127 -9.36 21.22 4.73
CA GLY A 127 -8.47 21.77 5.76
C GLY A 127 -9.06 21.83 7.17
N ARG A 128 -10.24 21.23 7.40
CA ARG A 128 -10.89 21.19 8.72
C ARG A 128 -10.77 19.78 9.32
N PRO A 129 -10.27 19.63 10.56
CA PRO A 129 -10.30 18.34 11.26
C PRO A 129 -11.75 17.89 11.44
N VAL A 130 -12.04 16.66 11.03
CA VAL A 130 -13.38 16.06 11.14
C VAL A 130 -13.26 14.79 11.96
N PRO A 131 -14.01 14.63 13.07
CA PRO A 131 -13.94 13.39 13.85
C PRO A 131 -14.37 12.18 13.00
N VAL A 132 -13.45 11.23 12.80
CA VAL A 132 -13.66 10.00 12.04
C VAL A 132 -13.76 8.79 12.97
N ILE A 133 -14.82 8.00 12.80
CA ILE A 133 -15.01 6.71 13.43
C ILE A 133 -14.58 5.63 12.43
N VAL A 134 -13.73 4.71 12.85
CA VAL A 134 -13.25 3.58 12.03
C VAL A 134 -13.66 2.26 12.67
N GLU A 135 -14.43 1.48 11.91
CA GLU A 135 -14.93 0.14 12.25
C GLU A 135 -14.20 -0.89 11.39
N GLU A 136 -13.73 -1.97 11.99
CA GLU A 136 -12.95 -3.01 11.30
C GLU A 136 -13.86 -4.18 10.88
N PHE A 137 -13.62 -4.72 9.68
CA PHE A 137 -14.21 -5.98 9.21
C PHE A 137 -13.16 -6.83 8.48
N ALA A 138 -13.50 -8.06 8.09
CA ALA A 138 -12.53 -9.03 7.56
C ALA A 138 -11.68 -8.47 6.40
N ASP A 139 -12.34 -7.86 5.42
CA ASP A 139 -11.68 -7.41 4.18
C ASP A 139 -11.29 -5.92 4.19
N GLY A 140 -11.53 -5.19 5.29
CA GLY A 140 -11.27 -3.75 5.30
C GLY A 140 -11.71 -3.01 6.54
N PHE A 141 -11.89 -1.70 6.36
CA PHE A 141 -12.34 -0.79 7.39
C PHE A 141 -13.42 0.14 6.84
N ILE A 142 -14.48 0.33 7.61
CA ILE A 142 -15.53 1.31 7.33
C ILE A 142 -15.19 2.57 8.12
N ALA A 143 -15.04 3.69 7.44
CA ALA A 143 -14.79 4.99 8.04
C ALA A 143 -15.98 5.92 7.83
N ARG A 144 -16.45 6.53 8.91
CA ARG A 144 -17.61 7.43 8.95
C ARG A 144 -17.24 8.72 9.67
N VAL A 145 -17.78 9.84 9.20
CA VAL A 145 -17.72 11.10 9.93
C VAL A 145 -18.74 11.07 11.08
N ALA A 146 -18.33 11.40 12.31
CA ALA A 146 -19.19 11.34 13.50
C ALA A 146 -20.35 12.37 13.44
N ALA A 147 -20.17 13.48 12.74
CA ALA A 147 -21.19 14.50 12.50
C ALA A 147 -21.21 14.85 11.01
N ALA A 148 -21.85 14.00 10.19
CA ALA A 148 -21.86 14.19 8.75
C ALA A 148 -22.58 15.49 8.36
N PRO A 149 -22.01 16.33 7.48
CA PRO A 149 -22.76 17.40 6.82
C PRO A 149 -23.90 16.76 6.03
N SER A 150 -25.12 17.29 6.17
CA SER A 150 -26.37 16.70 5.67
C SER A 150 -26.54 16.66 4.14
N GLY A 151 -25.44 16.72 3.36
CA GLY A 151 -25.49 16.88 1.90
C GLY A 151 -24.60 15.93 1.07
N ASP A 152 -23.77 15.08 1.66
CA ASP A 152 -22.97 14.13 0.88
C ASP A 152 -23.76 12.82 0.61
N PRO A 153 -24.03 12.45 -0.66
CA PRO A 153 -24.69 11.18 -0.99
C PRO A 153 -23.83 9.94 -0.66
N HIS A 154 -22.52 10.10 -0.47
CA HIS A 154 -21.59 9.01 -0.14
C HIS A 154 -20.68 9.36 1.05
N PRO A 155 -21.25 9.49 2.27
CA PRO A 155 -20.52 9.95 3.45
C PRO A 155 -19.66 8.85 4.10
N VAL A 156 -19.63 7.65 3.51
CA VAL A 156 -18.89 6.49 4.03
C VAL A 156 -17.70 6.19 3.13
N LEU A 157 -16.57 5.91 3.75
CA LEU A 157 -15.39 5.39 3.07
C LEU A 157 -15.15 3.93 3.48
N ILE A 158 -14.90 3.06 2.51
CA ILE A 158 -14.33 1.75 2.77
C ILE A 158 -12.85 1.79 2.37
N VAL A 159 -11.97 1.44 3.31
CA VAL A 159 -10.54 1.22 3.12
C VAL A 159 -10.29 -0.27 2.96
N ASP A 160 -9.87 -0.69 1.77
CA ASP A 160 -9.52 -2.09 1.49
C ASP A 160 -8.31 -2.52 2.33
N ARG A 161 -8.40 -3.67 3.03
CA ARG A 161 -7.34 -4.11 3.94
C ARG A 161 -6.03 -4.42 3.20
N HIS A 162 -6.09 -4.94 1.98
CA HIS A 162 -4.92 -5.49 1.30
C HIS A 162 -4.22 -4.50 0.37
N THR A 163 -4.99 -3.57 -0.18
CA THR A 163 -4.53 -2.56 -1.15
C THR A 163 -4.50 -1.18 -0.53
N GLY A 164 -5.28 -0.95 0.53
CA GLY A 164 -5.54 0.35 1.10
C GLY A 164 -6.25 1.32 0.15
N ALA A 165 -6.86 0.79 -0.92
CA ALA A 165 -7.70 1.56 -1.82
C ALA A 165 -8.90 2.15 -1.05
N LEU A 166 -9.25 3.39 -1.40
CA LEU A 166 -10.40 4.08 -0.83
C LEU A 166 -11.56 4.01 -1.81
N SER A 167 -12.71 3.58 -1.33
CA SER A 167 -13.96 3.57 -2.09
C SER A 167 -15.04 4.34 -1.32
N ARG A 168 -15.84 5.15 -2.04
CA ARG A 168 -16.93 5.94 -1.46
C ARG A 168 -18.23 5.16 -1.55
N TRP A 169 -19.01 5.20 -0.48
CA TRP A 169 -20.23 4.44 -0.32
C TRP A 169 -21.36 5.29 0.26
N PRO A 170 -22.62 5.02 -0.13
CA PRO A 170 -23.78 5.62 0.53
C PRO A 170 -23.85 5.23 2.00
N ALA A 171 -24.64 5.98 2.78
CA ALA A 171 -24.88 5.74 4.20
C ALA A 171 -25.74 4.49 4.44
N LEU A 172 -25.19 3.31 4.12
CA LEU A 172 -25.86 2.03 4.32
C LEU A 172 -25.54 1.47 5.73
N PRO A 173 -26.43 0.60 6.26
CA PRO A 173 -26.15 -0.19 7.44
C PRO A 173 -24.85 -0.98 7.32
N HIS A 174 -24.18 -1.19 8.45
CA HIS A 174 -22.87 -1.85 8.53
C HIS A 174 -22.82 -3.19 7.78
N ASP A 175 -23.74 -4.10 8.08
CA ASP A 175 -23.77 -5.44 7.47
C ASP A 175 -24.01 -5.40 5.96
N LEU A 176 -24.81 -4.43 5.49
CA LEU A 176 -25.09 -4.26 4.06
C LEU A 176 -23.85 -3.73 3.33
N LEU A 177 -23.09 -2.81 3.93
CA LEU A 177 -21.82 -2.35 3.36
C LEU A 177 -20.81 -3.49 3.21
N ILE A 178 -20.67 -4.33 4.25
CA ILE A 178 -19.76 -5.48 4.20
C ILE A 178 -20.15 -6.39 3.06
N ARG A 179 -21.42 -6.79 3.00
CA ARG A 179 -21.92 -7.69 1.96
C ARG A 179 -21.69 -7.13 0.55
N GLU A 180 -22.14 -5.90 0.29
CA GLU A 180 -22.00 -5.27 -1.03
C GLU A 180 -20.53 -5.09 -1.44
N TYR A 181 -19.66 -4.77 -0.48
CA TYR A 181 -18.23 -4.64 -0.75
C TYR A 181 -17.59 -5.99 -1.08
N THR A 182 -17.92 -7.05 -0.33
CA THR A 182 -17.44 -8.40 -0.61
C THR A 182 -17.93 -8.90 -1.97
N ASP A 183 -19.20 -8.66 -2.32
CA ASP A 183 -19.79 -9.03 -3.61
C ASP A 183 -19.09 -8.29 -4.76
N ARG A 184 -18.83 -6.98 -4.62
CA ARG A 184 -18.07 -6.21 -5.63
C ARG A 184 -16.63 -6.68 -5.77
N ARG A 185 -15.97 -7.04 -4.67
CA ARG A 185 -14.59 -7.51 -4.68
C ARG A 185 -14.46 -8.89 -5.33
N ALA A 186 -15.48 -9.75 -5.21
CA ALA A 186 -15.49 -11.06 -5.85
C ALA A 186 -15.77 -11.00 -7.36
N ALA A 187 -16.37 -9.90 -7.85
CA ALA A 187 -16.67 -9.69 -9.26
C ALA A 187 -15.48 -9.13 -10.09
N HIS A 188 -14.34 -8.85 -9.45
CA HIS A 188 -13.14 -8.24 -10.04
C HIS A 188 -11.88 -9.06 -9.75
#